data_AF-A0A5B8I6J4-F1
#
_entry.id   AF-A0A5B8I6J4-F1
#
_cell.length_a   1.000
_cell.length_b   1.000
_cell.length_c   1.000
_cell.angle_alpha   90.00
_cell.angle_beta   90.00
_cell.angle_gamma   90.00
#
_symmetry.space_group_name_H-M   'P 1'
#
loop_
_entity.id
_entity.type
_entity.pdbx_description
1 polymer ?
#
loop_
_entity_poly.entity_id
_entity_poly.type
_entity_poly.pdbx_seq_one_letter_code
_entity_poly.pdbx_strand_id
1 'polypeptide(L)'
;MKKLIIATLLSALSGGCMASSLRLPSAAELSGEWVLSGTEQHCDIRLSTDVLDSTTWKLTGNHSCLQALLPQAPVGWRPTPDGLTLTKKDGSAVAFFSRNRDHFEHKLTDGRVRTLKKKA
;
A
#
# COMPACT_ATOMS: atom_id res chain seq x y z
N MET A 1 58.97 -38.72 -18.07
CA MET A 1 58.49 -38.08 -16.84
C MET A 1 57.76 -36.80 -17.21
N LYS A 2 56.42 -36.79 -17.21
CA LYS A 2 55.62 -35.62 -17.63
C LYS A 2 54.83 -35.14 -16.41
N LYS A 3 55.28 -34.02 -15.83
CA LYS A 3 54.69 -33.43 -14.62
C LYS A 3 53.36 -32.77 -15.01
N LEU A 4 52.27 -33.25 -14.42
CA LEU A 4 50.94 -32.65 -14.55
C LEU A 4 50.82 -31.56 -13.48
N ILE A 5 50.74 -30.28 -13.88
CA ILE A 5 50.47 -29.17 -12.96
C ILE A 5 48.96 -28.93 -12.98
N ILE A 6 48.28 -29.30 -11.90
CA ILE A 6 46.86 -28.99 -11.67
C ILE A 6 46.80 -27.62 -11.01
N ALA A 7 46.35 -26.61 -11.75
CA ALA A 7 46.07 -25.29 -11.21
C ALA A 7 44.62 -25.24 -10.71
N THR A 8 44.44 -25.29 -9.40
CA THR A 8 43.14 -25.17 -8.75
C THR A 8 42.73 -23.70 -8.70
N LEU A 9 41.77 -23.30 -9.54
CA LEU A 9 41.19 -21.95 -9.50
C LEU A 9 40.17 -21.87 -8.34
N LEU A 10 40.54 -21.21 -7.24
CA LEU A 10 39.61 -20.81 -6.19
C LEU A 10 38.98 -19.46 -6.57
N SER A 11 37.83 -19.47 -7.23
CA SER A 11 37.03 -18.27 -7.47
C SER A 11 36.25 -17.92 -6.20
N ALA A 12 36.63 -16.81 -5.55
CA ALA A 12 35.91 -16.26 -4.40
C ALA A 12 34.53 -15.74 -4.83
N LEU A 13 33.47 -16.29 -4.22
CA LEU A 13 32.09 -15.81 -4.35
C LEU A 13 31.91 -14.55 -3.49
N SER A 14 32.27 -13.38 -3.99
CA SER A 14 31.83 -12.11 -3.42
C SER A 14 30.39 -11.83 -3.86
N GLY A 15 29.44 -12.56 -3.27
CA GLY A 15 28.01 -12.28 -3.42
C GLY A 15 27.67 -10.96 -2.73
N GLY A 16 27.66 -9.86 -3.48
CA GLY A 16 27.09 -8.61 -3.01
C GLY A 16 25.58 -8.79 -2.83
N CYS A 17 25.08 -8.67 -1.60
CA CYS A 17 23.65 -8.57 -1.34
C CYS A 17 23.12 -7.30 -2.01
N MET A 18 22.51 -7.41 -3.18
CA MET A 18 21.76 -6.31 -3.78
C MET A 18 20.55 -6.04 -2.89
N ALA A 19 20.55 -4.92 -2.18
CA ALA A 19 19.35 -4.43 -1.50
C ALA A 19 18.34 -4.00 -2.58
N SER A 20 17.31 -4.82 -2.81
CA SER A 20 16.21 -4.48 -3.71
C SER A 20 15.19 -3.63 -2.95
N SER A 21 14.86 -2.44 -3.46
CA SER A 21 13.86 -1.53 -2.88
C SER A 21 12.55 -1.62 -3.65
N LEU A 22 11.43 -1.46 -2.91
CA LEU A 22 10.12 -1.32 -3.52
C LEU A 22 9.97 0.09 -4.10
N ARG A 23 9.41 0.18 -5.31
CA ARG A 23 9.03 1.45 -5.92
C ARG A 23 7.87 2.07 -5.13
N LEU A 24 7.97 3.37 -4.85
CA LEU A 24 6.85 4.17 -4.35
C LEU A 24 5.93 4.56 -5.53
N PRO A 25 4.64 4.16 -5.54
CA PRO A 25 3.69 4.65 -6.54
C PRO A 25 3.40 6.14 -6.38
N SER A 26 3.13 6.84 -7.48
CA SER A 26 2.60 8.22 -7.45
C SER A 26 1.11 8.23 -7.07
N ALA A 27 0.63 9.38 -6.59
CA ALA A 27 -0.80 9.57 -6.33
C ALA A 27 -1.65 9.46 -7.61
N ALA A 28 -1.13 9.90 -8.76
CA ALA A 28 -1.85 9.79 -10.03
C ALA A 28 -2.15 8.33 -10.39
N GLU A 29 -1.21 7.41 -10.19
CA GLU A 29 -1.38 5.99 -10.50
C GLU A 29 -2.48 5.30 -9.68
N LEU A 30 -2.61 5.68 -8.41
CA LEU A 30 -3.62 5.11 -7.50
C LEU A 30 -4.91 5.93 -7.41
N SER A 31 -4.95 7.11 -8.02
CA SER A 31 -6.18 7.92 -8.10
C SER A 31 -7.30 7.20 -8.88
N GLY A 32 -8.55 7.58 -8.59
CA GLY A 32 -9.75 7.05 -9.25
C GLY A 32 -10.83 6.62 -8.26
N GLU A 33 -11.77 5.82 -8.76
CA GLU A 33 -12.84 5.20 -7.97
C GLU A 33 -12.39 3.91 -7.31
N TRP A 34 -12.79 3.71 -6.07
CA TRP A 34 -12.48 2.54 -5.27
C TRP A 34 -13.70 2.11 -4.45
N VAL A 35 -13.67 0.85 -4.03
CA VAL A 35 -14.65 0.28 -3.09
C VAL A 35 -13.90 -0.16 -1.84
N LEU A 36 -14.31 0.39 -0.70
CA LEU A 36 -13.95 -0.10 0.63
C LEU A 36 -15.00 -1.10 1.10
N SER A 37 -14.60 -2.36 1.28
CA SER A 37 -15.47 -3.46 1.69
C SER A 37 -15.19 -3.89 3.13
N GLY A 38 -16.27 -4.08 3.90
CA GLY A 38 -16.30 -4.93 5.08
C GLY A 38 -16.99 -6.26 4.78
N THR A 39 -17.49 -6.94 5.83
CA THR A 39 -18.17 -8.24 5.68
C THR A 39 -19.49 -8.12 4.90
N GLU A 40 -20.29 -7.10 5.18
CA GLU A 40 -21.62 -6.92 4.55
C GLU A 40 -21.80 -5.55 3.89
N GLN A 41 -20.94 -4.59 4.21
CA GLN A 41 -21.08 -3.20 3.78
C GLN A 41 -19.96 -2.78 2.84
N HIS A 42 -20.33 -1.98 1.85
CA HIS A 42 -19.47 -1.46 0.80
C HIS A 42 -19.61 0.06 0.73
N CYS A 43 -18.48 0.76 0.71
CA CYS A 43 -18.42 2.20 0.57
C CYS A 43 -17.64 2.57 -0.67
N ASP A 44 -18.31 3.28 -1.58
CA ASP A 44 -17.66 3.92 -2.71
C ASP A 44 -16.85 5.12 -2.21
N ILE A 45 -15.60 5.19 -2.65
CA ILE A 45 -14.70 6.30 -2.38
C ILE A 45 -13.98 6.72 -3.66
N ARG A 46 -13.62 7.99 -3.74
CA ARG A 46 -12.75 8.53 -4.77
C ARG A 46 -11.47 9.04 -4.15
N LEU A 47 -10.36 8.48 -4.63
CA LEU A 47 -9.00 8.93 -4.34
C LEU A 47 -8.63 9.98 -5.41
N SER A 48 -8.54 11.24 -5.01
CA SER A 48 -8.19 12.33 -5.93
C SER A 48 -6.71 12.69 -5.84
N THR A 49 -6.20 13.44 -6.81
CA THR A 49 -4.88 14.08 -6.78
C THR A 49 -4.91 15.50 -6.22
N ASP A 50 -6.02 15.93 -5.63
CA ASP A 50 -6.07 17.22 -4.93
C ASP A 50 -5.23 17.13 -3.66
N VAL A 51 -4.35 18.10 -3.46
CA VAL A 51 -3.48 18.16 -2.29
C VAL A 51 -4.32 18.41 -1.03
N LEU A 52 -4.09 17.62 0.02
CA LEU A 52 -4.65 17.84 1.35
C LEU A 52 -3.60 18.44 2.28
N ASP A 53 -2.39 17.87 2.28
CA ASP A 53 -1.18 18.40 2.94
C ASP A 53 0.07 18.09 2.10
N SER A 54 1.27 18.34 2.62
CA SER A 54 2.54 18.14 1.90
C SER A 54 2.83 16.69 1.48
N THR A 55 2.12 15.71 2.06
CA THR A 55 2.34 14.27 1.89
C THR A 55 1.07 13.47 1.61
N THR A 56 -0.11 14.10 1.66
CA THR A 56 -1.40 13.46 1.47
C THR A 56 -2.29 14.18 0.46
N TRP A 57 -3.18 13.41 -0.16
CA TRP A 57 -4.17 13.85 -1.13
C TRP A 57 -5.58 13.62 -0.62
N LYS A 58 -6.57 14.31 -1.19
CA LYS A 58 -7.96 14.23 -0.73
C LYS A 58 -8.63 12.91 -1.12
N LEU A 59 -9.36 12.37 -0.15
CA LEU A 59 -10.29 11.26 -0.31
C LEU A 59 -11.71 11.80 -0.13
N THR A 60 -12.62 11.37 -1.00
CA THR A 60 -14.05 11.67 -0.87
C THR A 60 -14.86 10.37 -0.82
N GLY A 61 -15.96 10.37 -0.08
CA GLY A 61 -16.83 9.22 0.10
C GLY A 61 -17.95 9.52 1.09
N ASN A 62 -18.93 8.62 1.21
CA ASN A 62 -20.02 8.80 2.17
C ASN A 62 -19.50 8.65 3.61
N HIS A 63 -19.57 9.73 4.39
CA HIS A 63 -19.01 9.78 5.74
C HIS A 63 -19.59 8.71 6.68
N SER A 64 -20.92 8.53 6.71
CA SER A 64 -21.56 7.51 7.55
C SER A 64 -21.16 6.08 7.17
N CYS A 65 -21.01 5.82 5.88
CA CYS A 65 -20.55 4.52 5.39
C CYS A 65 -19.11 4.25 5.87
N LEU A 66 -18.23 5.24 5.71
CA LEU A 66 -16.84 5.11 6.12
C LEU A 66 -16.67 4.90 7.63
N GLN A 67 -17.46 5.60 8.46
CA GLN A 67 -17.45 5.39 9.92
C GLN A 67 -17.98 4.02 10.35
N ALA A 68 -18.84 3.38 9.54
CA ALA A 68 -19.30 2.02 9.83
C ALA A 68 -18.21 0.98 9.56
N LEU A 69 -17.30 1.24 8.61
CA LEU A 69 -16.23 0.32 8.25
C LEU A 69 -14.90 0.60 8.96
N LEU A 70 -14.60 1.84 9.32
CA LEU A 70 -13.32 2.26 9.90
C LEU A 70 -13.53 3.00 11.22
N PRO A 71 -12.53 3.02 12.12
CA PRO A 71 -12.65 3.71 13.41
C PRO A 71 -12.91 5.22 13.27
N GLN A 72 -12.57 5.81 12.12
CA GLN A 72 -12.86 7.18 11.77
C GLN A 72 -13.07 7.27 10.25
N ALA A 73 -13.91 8.20 9.78
CA ALA A 73 -13.99 8.49 8.36
C ALA A 73 -12.73 9.24 7.90
N PRO A 74 -11.93 8.67 6.98
CA PRO A 74 -10.78 9.36 6.43
C PRO A 74 -11.22 10.47 5.47
N VAL A 75 -10.39 11.49 5.36
CA VAL A 75 -10.55 12.60 4.39
C VAL A 75 -9.33 12.76 3.49
N GLY A 76 -8.26 12.02 3.79
CA GLY A 76 -7.04 12.00 3.01
C GLY A 76 -6.54 10.59 2.76
N TRP A 77 -5.55 10.50 1.87
CA TRP A 77 -4.86 9.25 1.55
C TRP A 77 -3.43 9.52 1.04
N ARG A 78 -2.58 8.50 1.09
CA ARG A 78 -1.26 8.51 0.43
C ARG A 78 -0.82 7.10 0.02
N PRO A 79 -0.13 6.95 -1.13
CA PRO A 79 0.54 5.69 -1.50
C PRO A 79 1.72 5.40 -0.57
N THR A 80 2.02 4.13 -0.36
CA THR A 80 3.30 3.65 0.19
C THR A 80 3.88 2.59 -0.76
N PRO A 81 5.17 2.24 -0.67
CA PRO A 81 5.77 1.23 -1.56
C PRO A 81 5.08 -0.13 -1.46
N ASP A 82 4.55 -0.45 -0.29
CA ASP A 82 3.95 -1.73 0.10
C ASP A 82 2.43 -1.65 0.31
N GLY A 83 1.79 -0.51 0.06
CA GLY A 83 0.40 -0.32 0.43
C GLY A 83 -0.17 1.07 0.13
N LEU A 84 -1.19 1.42 0.91
CA LEU A 84 -1.92 2.68 0.84
C LEU A 84 -2.42 3.05 2.24
N THR A 85 -2.17 4.29 2.68
CA THR A 85 -2.67 4.78 3.97
C THR A 85 -3.85 5.72 3.75
N LEU A 86 -4.94 5.49 4.48
CA LEU A 86 -6.02 6.46 4.63
C LEU A 86 -5.76 7.32 5.86
N THR A 87 -5.99 8.63 5.76
CA THR A 87 -5.56 9.61 6.75
C THR A 87 -6.68 10.55 7.19
N LYS A 88 -6.47 11.15 8.36
CA LYS A 88 -7.20 12.32 8.82
C LYS A 88 -6.73 13.58 8.06
N LYS A 89 -7.37 14.71 8.37
CA LYS A 89 -7.05 16.03 7.83
C LYS A 89 -5.63 16.51 8.15
N ASP A 90 -5.08 16.09 9.29
CA ASP A 90 -3.73 16.45 9.77
C ASP A 90 -2.64 15.50 9.25
N GLY A 91 -2.98 14.59 8.32
CA GLY A 91 -2.06 13.61 7.75
C GLY A 91 -1.80 12.37 8.63
N SER A 92 -2.32 12.33 9.86
CA SER A 92 -2.20 11.16 10.73
C SER A 92 -3.02 9.98 10.20
N ALA A 93 -2.52 8.76 10.42
CA ALA A 93 -3.13 7.55 9.87
C ALA A 93 -4.46 7.21 10.53
N VAL A 94 -5.45 6.86 9.71
CA VAL A 94 -6.69 6.19 10.13
C VAL A 94 -6.55 4.68 9.96
N ALA A 95 -6.08 4.24 8.79
CA ALA A 95 -5.87 2.83 8.48
C ALA A 95 -4.80 2.68 7.40
N PHE A 96 -3.88 1.73 7.61
CA PHE A 96 -2.92 1.28 6.60
C PHE A 96 -3.44 0.01 5.94
N PHE A 97 -3.51 0.01 4.62
CA PHE A 97 -3.89 -1.15 3.82
C PHE A 97 -2.65 -1.69 3.10
N SER A 98 -2.22 -2.89 3.46
CA SER A 98 -1.12 -3.59 2.80
C SER A 98 -1.56 -4.05 1.42
N ARG A 99 -0.68 -3.94 0.41
CA ARG A 99 -0.93 -4.46 -0.93
C ARG A 99 -0.93 -5.99 -0.90
N ASN A 100 -2.02 -6.61 -1.34
CA ASN A 100 -2.14 -8.03 -1.57
C ASN A 100 -2.57 -8.28 -3.02
N ARG A 101 -1.60 -8.55 -3.89
CA ARG A 101 -1.79 -8.75 -5.33
C ARG A 101 -2.56 -7.60 -6.00
N ASP A 102 -3.83 -7.82 -6.32
CA ASP A 102 -4.74 -6.92 -7.05
C ASP A 102 -5.53 -5.96 -6.14
N HIS A 103 -5.42 -6.10 -4.82
CA HIS A 103 -6.18 -5.33 -3.85
C HIS A 103 -5.34 -4.94 -2.63
N PHE A 104 -5.93 -4.19 -1.71
CA PHE A 104 -5.28 -3.80 -0.47
C PHE A 104 -6.13 -4.23 0.73
N GLU A 105 -5.48 -4.60 1.84
CA GLU A 105 -6.17 -5.16 3.01
C GLU A 105 -5.69 -4.51 4.31
N HIS A 106 -6.63 -4.28 5.21
CA HIS A 106 -6.40 -3.80 6.57
C HIS A 106 -7.12 -4.71 7.56
N LYS A 107 -6.43 -5.14 8.62
CA LYS A 107 -7.04 -5.91 9.71
C LYS A 107 -7.30 -5.01 10.90
N LEU A 108 -8.56 -4.94 11.33
CA LEU A 108 -8.96 -4.22 12.53
C LEU A 108 -8.48 -4.93 13.80
N THR A 109 -8.51 -4.23 14.93
CA THR A 109 -8.13 -4.76 16.25
C THR A 109 -8.98 -5.95 16.69
N ASP A 110 -10.24 -5.99 16.28
CA ASP A 110 -11.16 -7.12 16.52
C ASP A 110 -10.99 -8.29 15.52
N GLY A 111 -10.02 -8.18 14.62
CA GLY A 111 -9.66 -9.22 13.66
C GLY A 111 -10.46 -9.20 12.35
N ARG A 112 -11.49 -8.35 12.22
CA ARG A 112 -12.23 -8.20 10.96
C ARG A 112 -11.34 -7.55 9.90
N VAL A 113 -11.46 -8.02 8.66
CA VAL A 113 -10.69 -7.48 7.53
C VAL A 113 -11.50 -6.38 6.82
N ARG A 114 -10.79 -5.39 6.31
CA ARG A 114 -11.27 -4.40 5.35
C ARG A 114 -10.45 -4.51 4.09
N THR A 115 -11.14 -4.51 2.95
CA THR A 115 -10.51 -4.63 1.64
C THR A 115 -10.76 -3.36 0.86
N LEU A 116 -9.75 -2.89 0.13
CA LEU A 116 -9.84 -1.76 -0.77
C LEU A 116 -9.49 -2.24 -2.19
N LYS A 117 -10.45 -2.10 -3.12
CA LYS A 117 -10.30 -2.50 -4.53
C LYS A 117 -10.62 -1.34 -5.45
N LYS A 118 -9.79 -1.15 -6.47
CA LYS A 118 -10.03 -0.14 -7.50
C LYS A 118 -11.24 -0.58 -8.32
N LYS A 119 -12.17 0.31 -8.62
CA LYS A 119 -13.25 0.00 -9.56
C LYS A 119 -12.64 -0.16 -10.96
N ALA A 120 -13.10 -1.19 -11.67
CA ALA A 120 -12.73 -1.44 -13.07
C ALA A 120 -13.26 -0.33 -13.98
#